data_AF-A0A4Y7XED6-F1
#
_entry.id   AF-A0A4Y7XED6-F1
#
_cell.length_a   1.000
_cell.length_b   1.000
_cell.length_c   1.000
_cell.angle_alpha   90.00
_cell.angle_beta   90.00
_cell.angle_gamma   90.00
#
_symmetry.space_group_name_H-M   'P 1'
#
loop_
_entity.id
_entity.type
_entity.pdbx_description
1 polymer ?
#
loop_
_entity_poly.entity_id
_entity_poly.type
_entity_poly.pdbx_seq_one_letter_code
_entity_poly.pdbx_strand_id
1 'polypeptide(L)'
;MQALGWDLKDVCDLLHEAFDSGQYIDSEWCLNKKGHWLACDSYRIRRREFIEAAHKVMQIEYFIKFCIGKMGAIVLIVSCHLSS
;
A
#
# COMPACT_ATOMS: atom_id res chain seq x y z
N MET A 1 4.28 -11.11 -7.33
CA MET A 1 3.81 -10.33 -6.15
C MET A 1 4.29 -11.08 -4.93
N GLN A 2 5.33 -10.57 -4.27
CA GLN A 2 5.90 -11.16 -3.06
C GLN A 2 4.91 -11.00 -1.91
N ALA A 3 4.80 -12.01 -1.04
CA ALA A 3 4.08 -11.86 0.22
C ALA A 3 4.95 -11.02 1.15
N LEU A 4 4.45 -9.86 1.59
CA LEU A 4 5.17 -8.94 2.48
C LEU A 4 5.23 -9.46 3.93
N GLY A 5 4.59 -10.59 4.24
CA GLY A 5 4.51 -11.15 5.59
C GLY A 5 3.62 -10.37 6.55
N TRP A 6 2.92 -9.33 6.07
CA TRP A 6 2.06 -8.47 6.88
C TRP A 6 0.80 -9.17 7.34
N ASP A 7 0.46 -8.92 8.61
CA ASP A 7 -0.82 -9.29 9.18
C ASP A 7 -1.84 -8.13 9.07
N LEU A 8 -3.03 -8.32 9.65
CA LEU A 8 -4.09 -7.31 9.60
C LEU A 8 -3.69 -6.03 10.34
N LYS A 9 -2.93 -6.12 11.42
CA LYS A 9 -2.50 -4.97 12.21
C LYS A 9 -1.51 -4.13 11.39
N ASP A 10 -0.54 -4.77 10.73
CA ASP A 10 0.40 -4.09 9.84
C ASP A 10 -0.33 -3.30 8.74
N VAL A 11 -1.37 -3.90 8.17
CA VAL A 11 -2.23 -3.26 7.17
C VAL A 11 -3.00 -2.06 7.75
N CYS A 12 -3.56 -2.19 8.95
CA CYS A 12 -4.24 -1.07 9.62
C CYS A 12 -3.28 0.08 9.92
N ASP A 13 -2.10 -0.22 10.46
CA ASP A 13 -1.08 0.77 10.76
C ASP A 13 -0.61 1.50 9.49
N LEU A 14 -0.46 0.77 8.38
CA LEU A 14 -0.13 1.32 7.06
C LEU A 14 -1.22 2.26 6.54
N LEU A 15 -2.50 1.89 6.68
CA LEU A 15 -3.63 2.74 6.27
C LEU A 15 -3.71 4.01 7.13
N HIS A 16 -3.53 3.88 8.45
CA HIS A 16 -3.45 5.04 9.34
C HIS A 16 -2.34 6.01 8.91
N GLU A 17 -1.14 5.50 8.64
CA GLU A 17 -0.03 6.33 8.18
C GLU A 17 -0.36 7.01 6.84
N ALA A 18 -0.99 6.29 5.91
CA ALA A 18 -1.39 6.82 4.61
C ALA A 18 -2.38 7.99 4.74
N PHE A 19 -3.33 7.90 5.67
CA PHE A 19 -4.32 8.96 5.91
C PHE A 19 -3.79 10.13 6.73
N ASP A 20 -2.96 9.86 7.73
CA ASP A 20 -2.48 10.89 8.66
C ASP A 20 -1.32 11.71 8.08
N SER A 21 -0.44 11.06 7.32
CA SER A 21 0.83 11.66 6.87
C SER A 21 1.25 11.30 5.45
N GLY A 22 0.52 10.39 4.81
CA GLY A 22 0.74 10.01 3.43
C GLY A 22 0.33 11.09 2.44
N GLN A 23 0.75 10.90 1.21
CA GLN A 23 0.37 11.74 0.09
C GLN A 23 -0.71 11.06 -0.74
N TYR A 24 -1.92 11.62 -0.77
CA TYR A 24 -2.91 11.26 -1.78
C TYR A 24 -2.36 11.56 -3.19
N ILE A 25 -2.50 10.61 -4.10
CA ILE A 25 -2.08 10.72 -5.49
C ILE A 25 -3.31 11.05 -6.35
N ASP A 26 -4.25 10.12 -6.41
CA ASP A 26 -5.45 10.17 -7.24
C ASP A 26 -6.49 9.10 -6.85
N SER A 27 -7.67 9.19 -7.48
CA SER A 27 -8.70 8.15 -7.47
C SER A 27 -8.72 7.47 -8.84
N GLU A 28 -8.69 6.14 -8.86
CA GLU A 28 -8.56 5.37 -10.10
C GLU A 28 -9.39 4.08 -10.07
N TRP A 29 -9.74 3.59 -11.26
CA TRP A 29 -10.35 2.28 -11.41
C TRP A 29 -9.28 1.20 -11.47
N CYS A 30 -9.31 0.27 -10.51
CA CYS A 30 -8.42 -0.89 -10.47
C CYS A 30 -9.17 -2.16 -10.86
N LEU A 31 -8.50 -3.05 -11.59
CA LEU A 31 -9.01 -4.38 -11.89
C LEU A 31 -8.45 -5.39 -10.87
N ASN A 32 -9.31 -6.12 -10.17
CA ASN A 32 -8.84 -7.19 -9.30
C ASN A 32 -8.51 -8.47 -10.10
N LYS A 33 -7.92 -9.47 -9.42
CA LYS A 33 -7.57 -10.77 -10.04
C LYS A 33 -8.77 -11.54 -10.62
N LYS A 34 -10.00 -11.18 -10.26
CA LYS A 34 -11.24 -11.77 -10.77
C LYS A 34 -11.84 -10.96 -11.94
N GLY A 35 -11.20 -9.89 -12.37
CA GLY A 35 -11.68 -9.04 -13.46
C GLY A 35 -12.78 -8.04 -13.06
N HIS A 36 -13.00 -7.81 -11.76
CA HIS A 36 -13.94 -6.78 -11.32
C HIS A 36 -13.25 -5.43 -11.18
N TRP A 37 -13.94 -4.38 -11.66
CA TRP A 37 -13.55 -2.99 -11.45
C TRP A 37 -13.86 -2.54 -10.03
N LEU A 38 -12.87 -1.87 -9.43
CA LEU A 38 -12.92 -1.33 -8.09
C LEU A 38 -12.53 0.15 -8.16
N ALA A 39 -13.36 1.02 -7.58
CA ALA A 39 -13.00 2.42 -7.40
C ALA A 39 -12.05 2.50 -6.20
N CYS A 40 -10.79 2.84 -6.44
CA CYS A 40 -9.75 2.90 -5.43
C CYS A 40 -9.25 4.34 -5.27
N ASP A 41 -8.81 4.65 -4.07
CA ASP A 41 -7.95 5.81 -3.83
C ASP A 41 -6.50 5.35 -3.65
N SER A 42 -5.57 6.13 -4.22
CA SER A 42 -4.15 5.84 -4.28
C SER A 42 -3.37 6.83 -3.39
N TYR A 43 -2.50 6.29 -2.55
CA TYR A 43 -1.67 7.04 -1.61
C TYR A 43 -0.20 6.61 -1.74
N ARG A 44 0.71 7.53 -1.43
CA ARG A 44 2.14 7.25 -1.28
C ARG A 44 2.59 7.57 0.15
N ILE A 45 3.30 6.63 0.75
CA ILE A 45 4.04 6.85 1.99
C ILE A 45 5.53 6.59 1.77
N ARG A 46 6.37 7.18 2.63
CA ARG A 46 7.83 7.03 2.58
C ARG A 46 8.33 6.59 3.94
N ARG A 47 8.94 5.41 4.00
CA ARG A 47 9.51 4.85 5.23
C ARG A 47 11.01 4.70 5.11
N ARG A 48 11.73 4.88 6.22
CA ARG A 48 13.14 4.48 6.33
C ARG A 48 13.18 3.10 6.97
N GLU A 49 13.55 2.10 6.19
CA GLU A 49 13.56 0.70 6.63
C GLU A 49 14.95 0.11 6.47
N PHE A 50 15.32 -0.79 7.39
CA PHE A 50 16.55 -1.56 7.26
C PHE A 50 16.31 -2.70 6.27
N ILE A 51 17.07 -2.72 5.19
CA ILE A 51 16.96 -3.73 4.14
C ILE A 51 18.01 -4.80 4.39
N GLU A 52 17.59 -5.95 4.92
CA GLU A 52 18.47 -7.07 5.27
C GLU A 52 19.40 -7.46 4.12
N ALA A 53 18.86 -7.60 2.91
CA ALA A 53 19.65 -7.98 1.73
C ALA A 53 20.75 -6.97 1.35
N ALA A 54 20.61 -5.70 1.75
CA ALA A 54 21.57 -4.64 1.47
C ALA A 54 22.37 -4.21 2.72
N HIS A 55 22.06 -4.77 3.89
CA HIS A 55 22.60 -4.41 5.20
C HIS A 55 22.69 -2.90 5.48
N LYS A 56 21.66 -2.14 5.06
CA LYS A 56 21.60 -0.68 5.27
C LYS A 56 20.18 -0.18 5.40
N VAL A 57 20.02 0.99 6.01
CA VAL A 57 18.75 1.73 6.03
C VAL A 57 18.55 2.39 4.66
N MET A 58 17.38 2.18 4.07
CA MET A 58 17.00 2.78 2.79
C MET A 58 15.63 3.45 2.93
N GLN A 59 15.39 4.47 2.11
CA GLN A 59 14.05 5.00 1.94
C GLN A 59 13.28 4.07 0.99
N ILE A 60 12.09 3.66 1.41
CA ILE A 60 11.17 2.85 0.64
C ILE A 60 9.91 3.68 0.40
N GLU A 61 9.49 3.75 -0.85
CA GLU A 61 8.19 4.31 -1.21
C GLU A 61 7.18 3.17 -1.32
N TYR A 62 6.11 3.26 -0.53
CA TYR A 62 4.95 2.37 -0.67
C TYR A 62 3.83 3.12 -1.36
N PHE A 63 3.27 2.48 -2.38
CA PHE A 63 2.06 2.92 -3.06
C PHE A 63 0.92 2.03 -2.60
N ILE A 64 -0.07 2.66 -1.99
CA ILE A 64 -1.19 1.99 -1.34
C ILE A 64 -2.43 2.37 -2.12
N LYS A 65 -3.08 1.37 -2.73
CA LYS A 65 -4.39 1.53 -3.35
C LYS A 65 -5.39 0.76 -2.50
N PHE A 66 -6.46 1.42 -2.08
CA PHE A 66 -7.53 0.72 -1.37
C PHE A 66 -8.90 1.09 -1.91
N CYS A 67 -9.83 0.15 -1.78
CA CYS A 67 -11.25 0.39 -2.05
C CYS A 67 -12.10 -0.26 -0.96
N ILE A 68 -13.30 0.30 -0.78
CA ILE A 68 -14.30 -0.24 0.14
C ILE A 68 -15.34 -0.98 -0.70
N GLY A 69 -15.40 -2.30 -0.56
CA GLY A 69 -16.42 -3.12 -1.21
C GLY A 69 -17.81 -2.89 -0.61
N LYS A 70 -18.87 -3.33 -1.32
CA LYS A 70 -20.27 -3.18 -0.87
C LYS A 70 -20.56 -3.73 0.54
N MET A 71 -19.78 -4.70 1.02
CA MET A 71 -19.91 -5.29 2.35
C MET A 71 -18.98 -4.65 3.40
N GLY A 72 -18.34 -3.53 3.09
CA GLY A 72 -17.35 -2.87 3.96
C GLY A 72 -15.97 -3.53 3.95
N ALA A 73 -15.76 -4.59 3.17
CA ALA A 73 -14.45 -5.23 3.03
C ALA A 73 -13.47 -4.31 2.28
N ILE A 74 -12.32 -4.05 2.89
CA ILE A 74 -11.24 -3.24 2.29
C ILE A 74 -10.37 -4.17 1.44
N VAL A 75 -10.17 -3.83 0.17
CA VAL A 75 -9.14 -4.46 -0.67
C VAL A 75 -7.94 -3.55 -0.71
N LEU A 76 -6.78 -4.05 -0.27
CA LEU A 76 -5.52 -3.32 -0.26
C LEU A 76 -4.59 -3.88 -1.34
N ILE A 77 -4.07 -3.01 -2.20
CA ILE A 77 -2.96 -3.31 -3.09
C ILE A 77 -1.78 -2.45 -2.63
N VAL A 78 -0.67 -3.12 -2.33
CA VAL A 78 0.58 -2.46 -1.95
C VAL A 78 1.65 -2.84 -2.94
N SER A 79 2.30 -1.84 -3.51
CA SER A 79 3.55 -2.00 -4.25
C SER A 79 4.65 -1.16 -3.60
N CYS A 80 5.85 -1.71 -3.51
CA CYS A 80 7.00 -1.01 -2.98
C CYS A 80 8.07 -0.82 -4.07
N HIS A 81 8.68 0.36 -4.08
CA HIS A 81 9.85 0.65 -4.90
C HIS A 81 10.97 1.13 -3.99
N LEU A 82 12.15 0.53 -4.12
CA LEU A 82 13.38 1.05 -3.53
C LEU A 82 13.71 2.35 -4.26
N SER A 83 13.77 3.47 -3.55
CA SER A 83 14.33 4.68 -4.13
C SER A 83 15.83 4.44 -4.38
N SER A 84 16.26 4.60 -5.63
CA SER A 84 17.67 4.50 -6.03
C SER A 84 18.52 5.60 -5.40
#